data_AF-A0A0A9XZW2-F1
#
_entry.id   AF-A0A0A9XZW2-F1
#
_cell.length_a   1.000
_cell.length_b   1.000
_cell.length_c   1.000
_cell.angle_alpha   90.00
_cell.angle_beta   90.00
_cell.angle_gamma   90.00
#
_symmetry.space_group_name_H-M   'P 1'
#
loop_
_entity.id
_entity.type
_entity.pdbx_description
1 polymer ?
#
loop_
_entity_poly.entity_id
_entity_poly.type
_entity_poly.pdbx_seq_one_letter_code
_entity_poly.pdbx_strand_id
1 'polypeptide(L)'
;MCVLEIATKEYPYTECRNAMHVWKLVSSGVKPTILQRIKNREIRSFIELCMFPQQLRLSAKDLLHHPFLAYTTIYDQMDIMIAPATAVPTFAAPSGGMNTRHDSTAALAKSTAVKKYDNSSSKIDTRVLN
;
A
#
# COMPACT_ATOMS: atom_id res chain seq x y z
N MET A 1 6.76 -8.41 0.15
CA MET A 1 7.04 -8.53 -1.31
C MET A 1 6.05 -9.52 -1.89
N CYS A 2 4.82 -9.08 -2.22
CA CYS A 2 3.73 -10.01 -2.49
C CYS A 2 3.87 -10.72 -3.85
N VAL A 3 4.20 -9.97 -4.91
CA VAL A 3 4.29 -10.52 -6.27
C VAL A 3 5.40 -11.57 -6.38
N LEU A 4 6.52 -11.37 -5.67
CA LEU A 4 7.62 -12.33 -5.61
C LEU A 4 7.18 -13.67 -4.99
N GLU A 5 6.46 -13.61 -3.87
CA GLU A 5 5.93 -14.79 -3.18
C GLU A 5 4.87 -15.50 -4.02
N ILE A 6 4.01 -14.76 -4.72
CA ILE A 6 3.01 -15.34 -5.65
C ILE A 6 3.69 -16.09 -6.80
N ALA A 7 4.75 -15.51 -7.37
CA ALA A 7 5.46 -16.06 -8.53
C ALA A 7 6.34 -17.27 -8.17
N THR A 8 6.91 -17.29 -6.96
CA THR A 8 7.87 -18.32 -6.53
C THR A 8 7.29 -19.37 -5.59
N LYS A 9 6.14 -19.08 -4.96
CA LYS A 9 5.52 -19.89 -3.89
C LYS A 9 6.39 -20.06 -2.65
N GLU A 10 7.38 -19.17 -2.47
CA GLU A 10 8.31 -19.19 -1.35
C GLU A 10 8.36 -17.81 -0.68
N TYR A 11 8.54 -17.80 0.63
CA TYR A 11 8.68 -16.55 1.37
C TYR A 11 10.00 -15.85 1.00
N PRO A 12 10.04 -14.51 0.85
CA PRO A 12 11.27 -13.79 0.56
C PRO A 12 12.31 -13.89 1.69
N TYR A 13 13.60 -13.95 1.34
CA TYR A 13 14.72 -14.03 2.28
C TYR A 13 14.74 -15.30 3.14
N THR A 14 14.27 -16.45 2.63
CA THR A 14 14.36 -17.75 3.31
C THR A 14 15.80 -18.18 3.59
N GLU A 15 16.77 -17.63 2.86
CA GLU A 15 18.20 -17.80 3.15
C GLU A 15 18.66 -17.15 4.47
N CYS A 16 17.86 -16.25 5.05
CA CYS A 16 18.19 -15.56 6.30
C CYS A 16 17.68 -16.34 7.52
N ARG A 17 18.58 -16.59 8.48
CA ARG A 17 18.22 -17.30 9.73
C ARG A 17 17.42 -16.46 10.73
N ASN A 18 17.55 -15.14 10.68
CA ASN A 18 16.94 -14.24 11.67
C ASN A 18 16.55 -12.89 11.04
N ALA A 19 15.69 -12.14 11.75
CA ALA A 19 15.22 -10.83 11.31
C ALA A 19 16.36 -9.79 11.17
N MET A 20 17.41 -9.91 11.99
CA MET A 20 18.59 -9.03 11.91
C MET A 20 19.30 -9.13 10.56
N HIS A 21 19.47 -10.34 10.02
CA HIS A 21 20.07 -10.54 8.70
C HIS A 21 19.17 -10.00 7.59
N VAL A 22 17.85 -10.18 7.70
CA VAL A 22 16.89 -9.58 6.75
C VAL A 22 17.01 -8.07 6.75
N TRP A 23 17.03 -7.43 7.93
CA TRP A 23 17.21 -5.99 8.06
C TRP A 23 18.52 -5.52 7.41
N LYS A 24 19.64 -6.18 7.70
CA LYS A 24 20.95 -5.82 7.12
C LYS A 24 20.93 -5.87 5.60
N LEU A 25 20.37 -6.93 5.01
CA LEU A 25 20.27 -7.07 3.55
C LEU A 25 19.34 -6.01 2.96
N VAL A 26 18.13 -5.86 3.50
CA VAL A 26 17.13 -4.89 3.00
C VAL A 26 17.66 -3.45 3.10
N SER A 27 18.27 -3.07 4.23
CA SER A 27 18.85 -1.75 4.42
C SER A 27 20.05 -1.48 3.51
N SER A 28 20.79 -2.51 3.11
CA SER A 28 21.86 -2.41 2.10
C SER A 28 21.38 -2.50 0.65
N GLY A 29 20.08 -2.69 0.43
CA GLY A 29 19.49 -2.83 -0.92
C GLY A 29 19.75 -4.19 -1.59
N VAL A 30 20.20 -5.20 -0.84
CA VAL A 30 20.42 -6.54 -1.37
C VAL A 30 19.07 -7.25 -1.56
N LYS A 31 18.80 -7.67 -2.81
CA LYS A 31 17.58 -8.40 -3.19
C LYS A 31 17.64 -9.87 -2.75
N PRO A 32 16.49 -10.53 -2.51
CA PRO A 32 16.45 -11.92 -2.09
C PRO A 32 16.91 -12.85 -3.22
N THR A 33 17.58 -13.94 -2.86
CA THR A 33 18.17 -14.91 -3.80
C THR A 33 17.10 -15.58 -4.66
N ILE A 34 15.90 -15.80 -4.10
CA ILE A 34 14.77 -16.41 -4.83
C ILE A 34 14.36 -15.61 -6.08
N LEU A 35 14.70 -14.32 -6.17
CA LEU A 35 14.45 -13.50 -7.35
C LEU A 35 15.20 -14.02 -8.58
N GLN A 36 16.40 -14.58 -8.39
CA GLN A 36 17.21 -15.12 -9.49
C GLN A 36 16.64 -16.42 -10.07
N ARG A 37 15.78 -17.13 -9.32
CA ARG A 37 15.15 -18.38 -9.76
C ARG A 37 14.01 -18.16 -10.76
N ILE A 38 13.49 -16.94 -10.87
CA ILE A 38 12.42 -16.61 -11.81
C ILE A 38 12.96 -16.65 -13.24
N LYS A 39 12.50 -17.63 -14.04
CA LYS A 39 12.92 -17.83 -15.43
C LYS A 39 12.36 -16.77 -16.38
N ASN A 40 11.13 -16.33 -16.14
CA ASN A 40 10.46 -15.35 -16.98
C ASN A 40 11.03 -13.95 -16.70
N ARG A 41 11.67 -13.35 -17.71
CA ARG A 41 12.29 -12.03 -17.61
C ARG A 41 11.27 -10.92 -17.36
N GLU A 42 10.08 -10.99 -17.95
CA GLU A 42 9.02 -9.98 -17.76
C GLU A 42 8.56 -9.92 -16.29
N ILE A 43 8.27 -11.09 -15.70
CA ILE A 43 7.88 -11.20 -14.28
C ILE A 43 9.00 -10.66 -13.39
N ARG A 44 10.25 -11.08 -13.66
CA ARG A 44 11.41 -10.66 -12.89
C ARG A 44 11.61 -9.14 -12.95
N SER A 45 11.59 -8.56 -14.16
CA SER A 45 11.73 -7.12 -14.37
C SER A 45 10.64 -6.34 -13.64
N PHE A 46 9.39 -6.79 -13.72
CA PHE A 46 8.28 -6.16 -13.01
C PHE A 46 8.44 -6.21 -11.48
N ILE A 47 8.85 -7.34 -10.93
CA ILE A 47 9.15 -7.44 -9.50
C ILE A 47 10.28 -6.49 -9.13
N GLU A 48 11.36 -6.44 -9.91
CA GLU A 48 12.50 -5.54 -9.68
C GLU A 48 12.08 -4.06 -9.68
N LEU A 49 11.16 -3.65 -10.55
CA LEU A 49 10.55 -2.32 -10.54
C LEU A 49 9.86 -2.01 -9.20
N CYS A 50 9.15 -2.98 -8.62
CA CYS A 50 8.54 -2.85 -7.30
C CYS A 50 9.58 -2.74 -6.17
N MET A 51 10.79 -3.26 -6.37
CA MET A 51 11.85 -3.32 -5.35
C MET A 51 12.78 -2.11 -5.33
N PHE A 52 12.62 -1.13 -6.22
CA PHE A 52 13.49 0.04 -6.23
C PHE A 52 13.44 0.82 -4.89
N PRO A 53 14.51 1.57 -4.57
CA PRO A 53 14.49 2.55 -3.49
C PRO A 53 13.30 3.49 -3.65
N GLN A 54 12.75 3.99 -2.53
CA GLN A 54 11.52 4.79 -2.52
C GLN A 54 11.51 5.93 -3.54
N GLN A 55 12.64 6.60 -3.73
CA GLN A 55 12.80 7.73 -4.65
C GLN A 55 12.69 7.35 -6.13
N LEU A 56 12.98 6.09 -6.48
CA LEU A 56 13.00 5.57 -7.85
C LEU A 56 11.85 4.59 -8.12
N ARG A 57 11.12 4.19 -7.08
CA ARG A 57 10.01 3.24 -7.19
C ARG A 57 8.83 3.91 -7.88
N LEU A 58 8.33 3.27 -8.92
CA LEU A 58 7.13 3.69 -9.63
C LEU A 58 5.91 3.77 -8.70
N SER A 59 5.02 4.72 -8.98
CA SER A 59 3.75 4.82 -8.26
C SER A 59 2.85 3.62 -8.60
N ALA A 60 1.90 3.30 -7.73
CA ALA A 60 0.92 2.24 -8.01
C ALA A 60 0.12 2.52 -9.30
N LYS A 61 -0.16 3.79 -9.62
CA LYS A 61 -0.83 4.19 -10.86
C LYS A 61 0.02 3.83 -12.07
N ASP A 62 1.31 4.14 -12.06
CA ASP A 62 2.20 3.85 -13.19
C ASP A 62 2.42 2.34 -13.33
N LEU A 63 2.53 1.64 -12.20
CA LEU A 63 2.64 0.18 -12.17
C LEU A 63 1.44 -0.51 -12.81
N LEU A 64 0.23 0.01 -12.59
CA LEU A 64 -1.01 -0.54 -13.14
C LEU A 64 -1.05 -0.47 -14.67
N HIS A 65 -0.45 0.56 -15.27
CA HIS A 65 -0.35 0.73 -16.72
C HIS A 65 0.86 0.00 -17.33
N HIS A 66 1.65 -0.72 -16.53
CA HIS A 66 2.82 -1.44 -17.01
C HIS A 66 2.39 -2.61 -17.93
N PRO A 67 3.07 -2.87 -19.06
CA PRO A 67 2.70 -3.94 -20.01
C PRO A 67 2.55 -5.33 -19.38
N PHE A 68 3.31 -5.61 -18.32
CA PHE A 68 3.19 -6.84 -17.53
C PHE A 68 1.76 -7.08 -16.98
N LEU A 69 1.06 -6.02 -16.60
CA LEU A 69 -0.32 -6.08 -16.09
C LEU A 69 -1.37 -5.80 -17.17
N ALA A 70 -0.95 -5.40 -18.37
CA ALA A 70 -1.86 -5.17 -19.47
C ALA A 70 -2.48 -6.50 -19.91
N TYR A 71 -3.77 -6.68 -19.61
CA TYR A 71 -4.56 -7.72 -20.21
C TYR A 71 -5.09 -7.17 -21.53
N THR A 72 -4.74 -7.78 -22.66
CA THR A 72 -5.47 -7.52 -23.90
C THR A 72 -6.79 -8.28 -23.80
N THR A 73 -7.82 -7.66 -23.22
CA THR A 73 -9.18 -8.06 -23.58
C THR A 73 -9.29 -7.72 -25.06
N ILE A 74 -9.34 -8.73 -25.90
CA ILE A 74 -9.79 -8.66 -27.30
C ILE A 74 -11.17 -8.00 -27.48
N TYR A 75 -11.78 -7.49 -26.41
CA TYR A 75 -13.05 -6.77 -26.35
C TYR A 75 -12.93 -5.30 -25.88
N ASP A 76 -11.75 -4.79 -25.50
CA ASP A 76 -11.60 -3.39 -25.04
C ASP A 76 -11.71 -2.35 -26.18
N GLN A 77 -11.67 -2.79 -27.43
CA GLN A 77 -12.01 -1.94 -28.58
C GLN A 77 -13.52 -1.67 -28.73
N MET A 78 -14.38 -2.23 -27.88
CA MET A 78 -15.82 -1.95 -27.90
C MET A 78 -16.28 -0.91 -26.87
N ASP A 79 -15.39 -0.37 -26.00
CA ASP A 79 -15.80 0.60 -24.96
C ASP A 79 -15.31 2.05 -25.20
N ILE A 80 -14.79 2.36 -26.39
CA ILE A 80 -14.56 3.75 -26.85
C ILE A 80 -15.78 4.23 -27.66
N MET A 81 -16.98 4.06 -27.12
CA MET A 81 -18.19 4.76 -27.60
C MET A 81 -19.17 5.00 -26.44
N ILE A 82 -18.68 5.50 -25.30
CA ILE A 82 -19.52 6.24 -24.36
C ILE A 82 -18.79 7.52 -23.98
N ALA A 83 -18.94 8.54 -24.82
CA ALA A 83 -18.76 9.94 -24.44
C ALA A 83 -20.16 10.53 -24.09
N PRO A 84 -20.22 11.61 -23.29
CA PRO A 84 -21.16 11.76 -22.18
C PRO A 84 -22.51 12.37 -22.58
N ALA A 85 -23.58 12.01 -21.86
CA ALA A 85 -24.87 12.69 -22.01
C ALA A 85 -25.57 12.95 -20.65
N THR A 86 -25.41 14.20 -20.21
CA THR A 86 -26.45 15.10 -19.66
C THR A 86 -27.15 14.81 -18.31
N ALA A 87 -27.05 15.84 -17.46
CA ALA A 87 -27.99 16.30 -16.43
C ALA A 87 -28.07 15.53 -15.09
N VAL A 88 -27.28 16.00 -14.12
CA VAL A 88 -27.65 15.89 -12.70
C VAL A 88 -28.90 16.73 -12.43
N PRO A 89 -30.00 16.18 -11.87
CA PRO A 89 -31.11 16.99 -11.41
C PRO A 89 -30.72 17.67 -10.09
N THR A 90 -30.77 19.00 -10.10
CA THR A 90 -30.68 19.86 -8.91
C THR A 90 -31.79 19.48 -7.92
N PHE A 91 -31.42 18.90 -6.78
CA PHE A 91 -32.33 18.72 -5.66
C PHE A 91 -32.54 20.07 -4.98
N ALA A 92 -33.74 20.64 -5.12
CA ALA A 92 -34.14 21.85 -4.45
C ALA A 92 -34.15 21.65 -2.93
N ALA A 93 -33.33 22.41 -2.21
CA ALA A 93 -33.36 22.48 -0.76
C ALA A 93 -34.58 23.31 -0.30
N PRO A 94 -35.44 22.83 0.61
CA PRO A 94 -36.45 23.66 1.23
C PRO A 94 -35.83 24.53 2.31
N SER A 95 -36.05 25.83 2.17
CA SER A 95 -35.75 26.89 3.13
C SER A 95 -36.79 26.97 4.24
N GLY A 96 -36.34 27.10 5.49
CA GLY A 96 -37.13 27.46 6.69
C GLY A 96 -36.73 26.58 7.88
N GLY A 97 -36.43 27.06 9.08
CA GLY A 97 -36.45 28.37 9.72
C GLY A 97 -35.87 28.21 11.13
N MET A 98 -35.45 29.31 11.75
CA MET A 98 -34.69 29.39 13.01
C MET A 98 -35.51 28.93 14.23
N ASN A 99 -34.87 28.38 15.27
CA ASN A 99 -34.79 29.04 16.59
C ASN A 99 -34.12 28.23 17.73
N THR A 100 -33.26 28.97 18.44
CA THR A 100 -32.97 29.04 19.88
C THR A 100 -32.54 27.81 20.71
N ARG A 101 -31.31 27.96 21.22
CA ARG A 101 -30.73 27.49 22.49
C ARG A 101 -31.73 27.05 23.57
N HIS A 102 -31.43 25.94 24.24
CA HIS A 102 -31.46 25.84 25.70
C HIS A 102 -30.58 24.67 26.18
N ASP A 103 -29.71 24.96 27.16
CA ASP A 103 -28.89 24.02 27.92
C ASP A 103 -29.74 22.99 28.67
N SER A 104 -29.20 21.77 28.87
CA SER A 104 -29.14 21.06 30.16
C SER A 104 -28.60 19.63 30.03
N THR A 105 -27.48 19.38 30.73
CA THR A 105 -27.13 18.19 31.54
C THR A 105 -27.76 16.82 31.22
N ALA A 106 -26.93 15.80 31.02
CA ALA A 106 -26.74 14.67 31.96
C ALA A 106 -25.99 13.49 31.31
N ALA A 107 -25.19 12.83 32.13
CA ALA A 107 -24.27 11.75 31.82
C ALA A 107 -24.94 10.42 31.43
N LEU A 108 -24.23 9.57 30.67
CA LEU A 108 -23.96 8.18 31.10
C LEU A 108 -22.84 7.54 30.26
N ALA A 109 -21.86 6.99 30.98
CA ALA A 109 -20.70 6.26 30.49
C ALA A 109 -21.03 4.86 29.97
N LYS A 110 -20.13 4.33 29.11
CA LYS A 110 -19.60 2.95 28.98
C LYS A 110 -18.78 2.88 27.68
N SER A 111 -17.48 3.18 27.70
CA SER A 111 -16.36 2.28 27.98
C SER A 111 -16.34 1.00 27.12
N THR A 112 -15.61 1.04 26.00
CA THR A 112 -14.95 -0.13 25.43
C THR A 112 -13.55 0.29 24.96
N ALA A 113 -12.54 -0.41 25.49
CA ALA A 113 -11.13 -0.04 25.48
C ALA A 113 -10.48 -0.05 24.08
N VAL A 114 -9.82 1.05 23.72
CA VAL A 114 -8.75 1.06 22.72
C VAL A 114 -7.45 0.66 23.45
N LYS A 115 -6.84 -0.48 23.06
CA LYS A 115 -5.49 -0.83 23.50
C LYS A 115 -4.52 0.23 22.98
N LYS A 116 -3.99 1.05 23.90
CA LYS A 116 -2.85 1.94 23.66
C LYS A 116 -1.66 1.10 23.22
N TYR A 117 -1.13 1.38 22.03
CA TYR A 117 0.20 0.95 21.64
C TYR A 117 1.17 1.93 22.30
N ASP A 118 1.89 1.47 23.31
CA ASP A 118 2.85 2.27 24.06
C ASP A 118 4.12 2.43 23.20
N ASN A 119 4.34 3.64 22.68
CA ASN A 119 5.60 4.04 22.08
C ASN A 119 6.32 4.94 23.09
N SER A 120 7.04 4.31 24.02
CA SER A 120 7.92 4.99 24.96
C SER A 120 9.38 4.75 24.56
N SER A 121 10.03 5.88 24.33
CA SER A 121 11.32 6.10 23.71
C SER A 121 12.55 5.47 24.38
N SER A 122 13.60 5.36 23.55
CA SER A 122 14.99 5.75 23.82
C SER A 122 15.79 5.04 24.91
N LYS A 123 16.78 4.26 24.48
CA LYS A 123 18.21 4.53 24.71
C LYS A 123 19.05 3.59 23.83
N ILE A 124 19.68 4.14 22.80
CA ILE A 124 20.86 3.51 22.19
C ILE A 124 22.06 4.24 22.80
N ASP A 125 22.72 3.56 23.74
CA ASP A 125 24.00 3.99 24.27
C ASP A 125 25.05 4.01 23.15
N THR A 126 25.53 5.20 22.82
CA THR A 126 26.65 5.42 21.90
C THR A 126 27.94 5.41 22.70
N ARG A 127 28.43 4.22 23.04
CA ARG A 127 29.81 3.96 23.45
C ARG A 127 30.04 2.45 23.35
N VAL A 128 31.20 2.04 22.82
CA VAL A 128 31.68 0.64 22.62
C VAL A 128 31.13 0.07 21.28
N LEU A 129 31.83 0.03 20.13
CA LEU A 129 33.24 -0.19 19.75
C LEU A 129 33.44 0.44 18.35
N ASN A 130 34.28 1.45 18.15
CA ASN A 130 35.70 1.33 17.74
C ASN A 130 36.14 -0.04 17.21
#